data_AF-A0A1F5AUB4-F1
#
_entry.id   AF-A0A1F5AUB4-F1
#
_cell.length_a   1.000
_cell.length_b   1.000
_cell.length_c   1.000
_cell.angle_alpha   90.00
_cell.angle_beta   90.00
_cell.angle_gamma   90.00
#
_symmetry.space_group_name_H-M   'P 1'
#
loop_
_entity.id
_entity.type
_entity.pdbx_description
1 polymer ?
#
loop_
_entity_poly.entity_id
_entity_poly.type
_entity_poly.pdbx_seq_one_letter_code
_entity_poly.pdbx_strand_id
1 'polypeptide(L)'
;MQKLRLIMVALGLTAIGILWPSLGRAQSSPPLPELKIWREFVALLKEGRVTADRIRTMPELGSGMTATLMGYLDVMKREARWPEWEAEPKVQRSDGRVNFIIPLSFAESDRTSYCFTFVEAGGRWYFQHLEAIFIRLDETPPPPTSAFPDTSEKQKAWDREESYWSKIIAWRGILIKNKGEEFFLDLLKDGNGYFVWAKSRAPFLPPQRAFILFLCWEQAHLRGPNFMADAVRLESLTDREAVVRLHPIYFQLYQAAAHLKPQISLEDYRKIFETIWQDRARAAGWNLKIEYADDRGYTMCIFRFSRNPDP
;
A
#
# COMPACT_ATOMS: atom_id res chain seq x y z
N MET A 1 25.97 -43.47 -23.97
CA MET A 1 26.39 -43.80 -22.59
C MET A 1 25.74 -42.78 -21.66
N GLN A 2 24.55 -43.11 -21.13
CA GLN A 2 24.31 -43.59 -19.76
C GLN A 2 24.18 -42.48 -18.69
N LYS A 3 22.92 -42.20 -18.34
CA LYS A 3 22.30 -42.10 -16.99
C LYS A 3 22.80 -40.98 -16.04
N LEU A 4 22.00 -39.99 -15.64
CA LEU A 4 20.80 -39.99 -14.76
C LEU A 4 21.04 -40.59 -13.36
N ARG A 5 20.84 -39.76 -12.32
CA ARG A 5 20.48 -40.01 -10.89
C ARG A 5 20.51 -38.64 -10.21
N LEU A 6 19.43 -37.96 -9.81
CA LEU A 6 18.25 -38.33 -9.01
C LEU A 6 18.60 -39.18 -7.79
N ILE A 7 18.62 -38.53 -6.62
CA ILE A 7 18.60 -39.17 -5.31
C ILE A 7 17.26 -38.80 -4.67
N MET A 8 16.29 -39.71 -4.81
CA MET A 8 15.27 -39.95 -3.79
C MET A 8 15.90 -40.82 -2.72
N VAL A 9 15.70 -40.49 -1.45
CA VAL A 9 15.74 -41.46 -0.36
C VAL A 9 14.39 -41.42 0.34
N ALA A 10 13.73 -42.56 0.36
CA ALA A 10 12.54 -42.85 1.13
C ALA A 10 12.89 -43.81 2.27
N LEU A 11 12.11 -43.67 3.35
CA LEU A 11 11.77 -44.66 4.38
C LEU A 11 12.79 -45.03 5.46
N GLY A 12 12.36 -44.81 6.70
CA GLY A 12 12.93 -45.38 7.91
C GLY A 12 11.97 -45.17 9.09
N LEU A 13 10.97 -46.03 9.20
CA LEU A 13 10.16 -46.23 10.41
C LEU A 13 11.06 -46.67 11.57
N THR A 14 11.01 -45.93 12.68
CA THR A 14 11.34 -46.47 14.01
C THR A 14 10.36 -45.90 15.03
N ALA A 15 9.55 -46.81 15.58
CA ALA A 15 8.75 -46.58 16.77
C ALA A 15 9.69 -46.46 17.97
N ILE A 16 9.64 -45.32 18.66
CA ILE A 16 10.09 -45.20 20.05
C ILE A 16 8.99 -44.45 20.79
N GLY A 17 8.30 -45.19 21.66
CA GLY A 17 7.36 -44.61 22.62
C GLY A 17 8.14 -43.81 23.65
N ILE A 18 7.86 -42.51 23.69
CA ILE A 18 8.24 -41.64 24.81
C ILE A 18 6.93 -41.07 25.35
N LEU A 19 6.63 -41.44 26.59
CA LEU A 19 5.63 -40.85 27.45
C LEU A 19 5.83 -39.33 27.49
N TRP A 20 4.98 -38.60 26.79
CA TRP A 20 4.89 -37.15 26.94
C TRP A 20 4.12 -36.85 28.23
N PRO A 21 4.66 -36.04 29.16
CA PRO A 21 3.88 -35.54 30.27
C PRO A 21 2.70 -34.77 29.70
N SER A 22 1.52 -35.02 30.27
CA SER A 22 0.30 -34.25 30.06
C SER A 22 0.59 -32.76 30.22
N LEU A 23 0.88 -32.10 29.09
CA LEU A 23 0.84 -30.66 28.95
C LEU A 23 -0.56 -30.24 29.38
N GLY A 24 -0.59 -29.46 30.47
CA GLY A 24 -1.80 -28.89 31.01
C GLY A 24 -2.61 -28.31 29.87
N ARG A 25 -3.81 -28.85 29.70
CA ARG A 25 -4.83 -28.27 28.84
C ARG A 25 -5.02 -26.85 29.35
N ALA A 26 -4.43 -25.86 28.67
CA ALA A 26 -4.78 -24.47 28.91
C ALA A 26 -6.30 -24.43 28.77
N GLN A 27 -6.99 -24.15 29.87
CA GLN A 27 -8.43 -23.90 29.84
C GLN A 27 -8.61 -22.69 28.94
N SER A 28 -8.88 -22.94 27.65
CA SER A 28 -9.36 -21.93 26.75
C SER A 28 -10.70 -21.48 27.31
N SER A 29 -10.73 -20.26 27.84
CA SER A 29 -12.00 -19.62 28.21
C SER A 29 -12.97 -19.72 27.03
N PRO A 30 -14.28 -19.90 27.27
CA PRO A 30 -15.26 -19.93 26.20
C PRO A 30 -15.13 -18.64 25.37
N PRO A 31 -15.27 -18.71 24.02
CA PRO A 31 -15.18 -17.53 23.16
C PRO A 31 -16.19 -16.47 23.59
N LEU A 32 -15.79 -15.20 23.57
CA LEU A 32 -16.71 -14.11 23.86
C LEU A 32 -17.74 -14.01 22.71
N PRO A 33 -18.98 -13.57 22.98
CA PRO A 33 -19.92 -13.22 21.92
C PRO A 33 -19.28 -12.16 21.01
N GLU A 34 -19.18 -12.39 19.71
CA GLU A 34 -18.35 -11.58 18.80
C GLU A 34 -18.79 -10.12 18.81
N LEU A 35 -20.11 -9.89 18.74
CA LEU A 35 -20.67 -8.54 18.78
C LEU A 35 -20.38 -7.82 20.10
N LYS A 36 -20.10 -8.54 21.20
CA LYS A 36 -19.66 -7.92 22.46
C LYS A 36 -18.26 -7.32 22.30
N ILE A 37 -17.34 -8.01 21.61
CA ILE A 37 -15.99 -7.50 21.33
C ILE A 37 -16.08 -6.19 20.54
N TRP A 38 -16.86 -6.19 19.44
CA TRP A 38 -17.02 -5.00 18.61
C TRP A 38 -17.60 -3.81 19.40
N ARG A 39 -18.69 -4.03 20.13
CA ARG A 39 -19.34 -2.97 20.92
C ARG A 39 -18.42 -2.41 22.01
N GLU A 40 -17.68 -3.28 22.72
CA GLU A 40 -16.70 -2.83 23.72
C GLU A 40 -15.58 -2.03 23.08
N PHE A 41 -15.04 -2.50 21.95
CA PHE A 41 -14.01 -1.80 21.19
C PHE A 41 -14.47 -0.40 20.74
N VAL A 42 -15.65 -0.31 20.11
CA VAL A 42 -16.22 0.97 19.63
C VAL A 42 -16.46 1.92 20.80
N ALA A 43 -16.99 1.44 21.93
CA ALA A 43 -17.18 2.26 23.12
C ALA A 43 -15.85 2.79 23.68
N LEU A 44 -14.83 1.92 23.82
CA LEU A 44 -13.50 2.32 24.27
C LEU A 44 -12.85 3.32 23.30
N LEU A 45 -12.99 3.12 22.00
CA LEU A 45 -12.44 4.03 20.99
C LEU A 45 -13.10 5.42 21.07
N LYS A 46 -14.43 5.45 21.16
CA LYS A 46 -15.24 6.67 21.34
C LYS A 46 -14.83 7.45 22.59
N GLU A 47 -14.63 6.75 23.70
CA GLU A 47 -14.18 7.33 24.98
C GLU A 47 -12.68 7.70 25.00
N GLY A 48 -11.88 7.29 24.02
CA GLY A 48 -10.42 7.48 24.04
C GLY A 48 -9.70 6.63 25.08
N ARG A 49 -10.23 5.44 25.35
CA ARG A 49 -9.74 4.50 26.37
C ARG A 49 -9.12 3.24 25.77
N VAL A 50 -8.95 3.18 24.45
CA VAL A 50 -8.09 2.17 23.84
C VAL A 50 -6.65 2.55 24.19
N THR A 51 -5.93 1.62 24.81
CA THR A 51 -4.56 1.79 25.29
C THR A 51 -3.65 0.73 24.69
N ALA A 52 -2.33 0.93 24.74
CA ALA A 52 -1.36 0.04 24.11
C ALA A 52 -1.45 -1.43 24.60
N ASP A 53 -1.90 -1.68 25.84
CA ASP A 53 -2.12 -3.03 26.37
C ASP A 53 -3.30 -3.77 25.73
N ARG A 54 -4.17 -3.05 25.00
CA ARG A 54 -5.24 -3.63 24.16
C ARG A 54 -4.80 -3.95 22.74
N ILE A 55 -3.54 -3.69 22.40
CA ILE A 55 -2.98 -4.00 21.09
C ILE A 55 -2.07 -5.23 21.18
N ARG A 56 -2.29 -6.19 20.29
CA ARG A 56 -1.40 -7.33 20.06
C ARG A 56 -1.12 -7.45 18.58
N THR A 57 -0.03 -6.83 18.15
CA THR A 57 0.40 -6.82 16.74
C THR A 57 0.59 -8.24 16.20
N MET A 58 0.51 -8.37 14.88
CA MET A 58 0.95 -9.58 14.21
C MET A 58 2.47 -9.78 14.45
N PRO A 59 2.93 -11.00 14.77
CA PRO A 59 4.37 -11.25 15.02
C PRO A 59 5.29 -10.76 13.89
N GLU A 60 4.82 -10.87 12.65
CA GLU A 60 5.54 -10.50 11.42
C GLU A 60 5.79 -8.99 11.30
N LEU A 61 4.95 -8.18 11.96
CA LEU A 61 4.99 -6.71 11.92
C LEU A 61 5.95 -6.11 12.98
N GLY A 62 6.45 -6.93 13.91
CA GLY A 62 7.35 -6.48 14.98
C GLY A 62 6.68 -5.62 16.06
N SER A 63 7.46 -5.27 17.08
CA SER A 63 6.98 -4.53 18.26
C SER A 63 6.76 -3.03 18.01
N GLY A 64 7.38 -2.47 16.96
CA GLY A 64 7.23 -1.04 16.62
C GLY A 64 5.85 -0.65 16.10
N MET A 65 5.02 -1.62 15.70
CA MET A 65 3.72 -1.34 15.09
C MET A 65 2.60 -0.97 16.06
N THR A 66 2.80 -1.15 17.37
CA THR A 66 1.80 -0.73 18.37
C THR A 66 1.55 0.77 18.32
N ALA A 67 2.61 1.59 18.27
CA ALA A 67 2.48 3.05 18.19
C ALA A 67 1.80 3.50 16.89
N THR A 68 2.12 2.84 15.78
CA THR A 68 1.51 3.08 14.48
C THR A 68 0.01 2.78 14.49
N LEU A 69 -0.40 1.61 15.00
CA LEU A 69 -1.80 1.23 15.12
C LEU A 69 -2.58 2.18 16.04
N MET A 70 -1.98 2.59 17.17
CA MET A 70 -2.56 3.63 18.02
C MET A 70 -2.81 4.93 17.25
N GLY A 71 -1.81 5.38 16.47
CA GLY A 71 -1.94 6.58 15.65
C GLY A 71 -3.08 6.50 14.62
N TYR A 72 -3.26 5.34 13.96
CA TYR A 72 -4.41 5.13 13.08
C TYR A 72 -5.74 5.17 13.82
N LEU A 73 -5.83 4.53 14.98
CA LEU A 73 -7.04 4.54 15.80
C LEU A 73 -7.39 5.97 16.26
N ASP A 74 -6.40 6.79 16.60
CA ASP A 74 -6.59 8.20 16.96
C ASP A 74 -7.13 9.03 15.78
N VAL A 75 -6.59 8.83 14.58
CA VAL A 75 -7.09 9.45 13.35
C VAL A 75 -8.53 9.02 13.08
N MET A 76 -8.79 7.71 13.10
CA MET A 76 -10.12 7.14 12.89
C MET A 76 -11.14 7.67 13.88
N LYS A 77 -10.78 7.78 15.16
CA LYS A 77 -11.63 8.36 16.21
C LYS A 77 -11.96 9.83 15.91
N ARG A 78 -10.97 10.63 15.53
CA ARG A 78 -11.15 12.06 15.24
C ARG A 78 -12.09 12.29 14.06
N GLU A 79 -12.05 11.40 13.07
CA GLU A 79 -12.80 11.51 11.82
C GLU A 79 -14.06 10.61 11.79
N ALA A 80 -14.38 9.95 12.92
CA ALA A 80 -15.44 8.97 13.00
C ALA A 80 -16.84 9.57 12.81
N ARG A 81 -17.61 8.96 11.91
CA ARG A 81 -19.07 9.09 11.85
C ARG A 81 -19.68 8.00 12.72
N TRP A 82 -19.82 8.24 14.02
CA TRP A 82 -20.20 7.22 15.01
C TRP A 82 -21.42 6.34 14.65
N PRO A 83 -22.50 6.83 14.00
CA PRO A 83 -23.59 5.96 13.57
C PRO A 83 -23.15 4.83 12.62
N GLU A 84 -22.12 5.06 11.80
CA GLU A 84 -21.56 4.03 10.92
C GLU A 84 -20.78 2.97 11.70
N TRP A 85 -20.09 3.36 12.78
CA TRP A 85 -19.33 2.46 13.65
C TRP A 85 -20.23 1.62 14.57
N GLU A 86 -21.37 2.18 14.96
CA GLU A 86 -22.39 1.53 15.78
C GLU A 86 -23.28 0.57 14.98
N ALA A 87 -23.19 0.58 13.65
CA ALA A 87 -23.85 -0.38 12.78
C ALA A 87 -23.31 -1.81 13.00
N GLU A 88 -24.11 -2.82 12.63
CA GLU A 88 -23.72 -4.21 12.77
C GLU A 88 -22.68 -4.59 11.70
N PRO A 89 -21.46 -5.02 12.10
CA PRO A 89 -20.44 -5.46 11.16
C PRO A 89 -20.72 -6.89 10.66
N LYS A 90 -20.21 -7.23 9.47
CA LYS A 90 -20.10 -8.64 9.07
C LYS A 90 -18.96 -9.29 9.86
N VAL A 91 -19.25 -10.41 10.51
CA VAL A 91 -18.29 -11.13 11.37
C VAL A 91 -17.75 -12.36 10.66
N GLN A 92 -16.43 -12.54 10.68
CA GLN A 92 -15.76 -13.73 10.16
C GLN A 92 -14.74 -14.26 11.18
N ARG A 93 -14.86 -15.53 11.59
CA ARG A 93 -13.85 -16.20 12.43
C ARG A 93 -12.89 -17.01 11.59
N SER A 94 -11.61 -16.97 11.95
CA SER A 94 -10.56 -17.77 11.32
C SER A 94 -9.38 -17.95 12.26
N ASP A 95 -9.01 -19.18 12.60
CA ASP A 95 -7.77 -19.50 13.32
C ASP A 95 -7.53 -18.64 14.57
N GLY A 96 -8.49 -18.64 15.51
CA GLY A 96 -8.41 -17.87 16.76
C GLY A 96 -8.54 -16.35 16.60
N ARG A 97 -8.79 -15.85 15.39
CA ARG A 97 -9.08 -14.44 15.09
C ARG A 97 -10.57 -14.22 14.87
N VAL A 98 -11.00 -13.01 15.20
CA VAL A 98 -12.31 -12.47 14.85
C VAL A 98 -12.10 -11.23 13.99
N ASN A 99 -12.67 -11.25 12.79
CA ASN A 99 -12.62 -10.15 11.83
C ASN A 99 -13.98 -9.48 11.77
N PHE A 100 -14.01 -8.15 11.92
CA PHE A 100 -15.19 -7.32 11.76
C PHE A 100 -15.06 -6.49 10.50
N ILE A 101 -15.95 -6.72 9.56
CA ILE A 101 -15.97 -6.04 8.26
C ILE A 101 -17.10 -5.01 8.29
N ILE A 102 -16.74 -3.74 8.17
CA ILE A 102 -17.69 -2.62 8.29
C ILE A 102 -17.37 -1.50 7.30
N PRO A 103 -18.38 -0.99 6.56
CA PRO A 103 -18.20 0.12 5.63
C PRO A 103 -18.27 1.47 6.35
N LEU A 104 -17.16 2.19 6.35
CA LEU A 104 -16.94 3.47 7.03
C LEU A 104 -16.59 4.58 6.03
N SER A 105 -16.96 5.81 6.34
CA SER A 105 -16.61 7.02 5.60
C SER A 105 -15.78 7.93 6.48
N PHE A 106 -14.64 8.41 5.97
CA PHE A 106 -13.77 9.37 6.67
C PHE A 106 -13.66 10.65 5.86
N ALA A 107 -13.83 11.81 6.52
CA ALA A 107 -13.80 13.12 5.86
C ALA A 107 -14.68 13.17 4.57
N GLU A 108 -14.10 13.61 3.45
CA GLU A 108 -14.71 13.65 2.11
C GLU A 108 -14.49 12.35 1.31
N SER A 109 -13.97 11.29 1.92
CA SER A 109 -13.71 10.04 1.23
C SER A 109 -15.00 9.27 0.91
N ASP A 110 -14.93 8.48 -0.16
CA ASP A 110 -15.92 7.44 -0.42
C ASP A 110 -16.00 6.46 0.76
N ARG A 111 -17.20 5.90 0.94
CA ARG A 111 -17.46 4.85 1.92
C ARG A 111 -16.64 3.61 1.55
N THR A 112 -15.69 3.24 2.41
CA THR A 112 -14.74 2.16 2.19
C THR A 112 -14.98 1.05 3.21
N SER A 113 -14.86 -0.21 2.79
CA SER A 113 -14.95 -1.34 3.73
C SER A 113 -13.64 -1.47 4.49
N TYR A 114 -13.73 -1.60 5.81
CA TYR A 114 -12.60 -1.86 6.69
C TYR A 114 -12.76 -3.23 7.35
N CYS A 115 -11.67 -3.95 7.49
CA CYS A 115 -11.57 -5.21 8.22
C CYS A 115 -10.75 -4.99 9.50
N PHE A 116 -11.40 -5.01 10.66
CA PHE A 116 -10.75 -4.94 11.96
C PHE A 116 -10.53 -6.36 12.49
N THR A 117 -9.27 -6.71 12.75
CA THR A 117 -8.86 -8.02 13.21
C THR A 117 -8.56 -8.00 14.71
N PHE A 118 -9.12 -8.97 15.42
CA PHE A 118 -8.94 -9.16 16.85
C PHE A 118 -8.47 -10.58 17.15
N VAL A 119 -7.71 -10.75 18.23
CA VAL A 119 -7.31 -12.06 18.78
C VAL A 119 -7.82 -12.22 20.21
N GLU A 120 -8.30 -13.41 20.53
CA GLU A 120 -8.70 -13.78 21.89
C GLU A 120 -7.56 -14.51 22.60
N ALA A 121 -7.19 -14.08 23.81
CA ALA A 121 -6.23 -14.77 24.66
C ALA A 121 -6.54 -14.54 26.14
N GLY A 122 -6.59 -15.63 26.93
CA GLY A 122 -6.84 -15.56 28.37
C GLY A 122 -8.20 -14.93 28.72
N GLY A 123 -9.24 -15.20 27.92
CA GLY A 123 -10.58 -14.62 28.11
C GLY A 123 -10.69 -13.13 27.79
N ARG A 124 -9.66 -12.53 27.17
CA ARG A 124 -9.61 -11.13 26.75
C ARG A 124 -9.40 -11.03 25.25
N TRP A 125 -9.95 -9.99 24.63
CA TRP A 125 -9.67 -9.64 23.24
C TRP A 125 -8.57 -8.58 23.16
N TYR A 126 -7.82 -8.62 22.07
CA TYR A 126 -6.81 -7.63 21.69
C TYR A 126 -7.03 -7.21 20.24
N PHE A 127 -6.96 -5.91 19.98
CA PHE A 127 -6.92 -5.38 18.63
C PHE A 127 -5.56 -5.76 18.00
N GLN A 128 -5.61 -6.37 16.81
CA GLN A 128 -4.40 -6.88 16.16
C GLN A 128 -4.01 -6.07 14.93
N HIS A 129 -4.98 -5.75 14.07
CA HIS A 129 -4.73 -5.11 12.79
C HIS A 129 -6.02 -4.49 12.22
N LEU A 130 -5.89 -3.50 11.34
CA LEU A 130 -6.97 -2.97 10.51
C LEU A 130 -6.49 -2.92 9.07
N GLU A 131 -7.39 -3.18 8.14
CA GLU A 131 -7.09 -3.09 6.71
C GLU A 131 -8.29 -2.57 5.92
N ALA A 132 -8.04 -1.71 4.93
CA ALA A 132 -9.02 -1.23 3.95
C ALA A 132 -8.83 -1.90 2.58
N ILE A 133 -7.69 -2.54 2.35
CA ILE A 133 -7.28 -3.14 1.08
C ILE A 133 -7.32 -4.68 1.08
N PHE A 134 -8.38 -5.28 1.65
CA PHE A 134 -8.49 -6.73 1.80
C PHE A 134 -9.37 -7.40 0.72
N ILE A 135 -9.10 -8.69 0.45
CA ILE A 135 -9.84 -9.51 -0.53
C ILE A 135 -10.72 -10.51 0.23
N ARG A 136 -12.00 -10.61 -0.16
CA ARG A 136 -13.02 -11.47 0.46
C ARG A 136 -12.90 -12.94 0.07
N LEU A 137 -11.71 -13.54 0.18
CA LEU A 137 -11.51 -14.95 -0.20
C LEU A 137 -12.35 -15.93 0.63
N ASP A 138 -12.92 -15.51 1.75
CA ASP A 138 -13.94 -16.25 2.49
C ASP A 138 -15.25 -16.47 1.69
N GLU A 139 -15.48 -15.68 0.64
CA GLU A 139 -16.61 -15.78 -0.27
C GLU A 139 -16.28 -16.62 -1.53
N THR A 140 -15.13 -17.29 -1.56
CA THR A 140 -14.72 -18.16 -2.67
C THR A 140 -15.58 -19.44 -2.71
N PRO A 141 -16.16 -19.81 -3.87
CA PRO A 141 -16.90 -21.06 -4.01
C PRO A 141 -16.03 -22.30 -3.69
N PRO A 142 -16.63 -23.43 -3.26
CA PRO A 142 -15.90 -24.68 -3.07
C PRO A 142 -15.18 -25.14 -4.35
N PRO A 143 -14.02 -25.81 -4.23
CA PRO A 143 -13.31 -26.34 -5.38
C PRO A 143 -14.12 -27.44 -6.10
N PRO A 144 -13.95 -27.59 -7.42
CA PRO A 144 -13.12 -26.76 -8.29
C PRO A 144 -13.78 -25.40 -8.61
N THR A 145 -13.03 -24.31 -8.52
CA THR A 145 -13.51 -22.96 -8.88
C THR A 145 -12.45 -22.18 -9.67
N SER A 146 -12.91 -21.37 -10.63
CA SER A 146 -12.13 -20.32 -11.29
C SER A 146 -12.69 -18.93 -11.00
N ALA A 147 -13.74 -18.84 -10.17
CA ALA A 147 -14.33 -17.60 -9.73
C ALA A 147 -13.73 -17.22 -8.38
N PHE A 148 -12.97 -16.13 -8.37
CA PHE A 148 -12.39 -15.54 -7.17
C PHE A 148 -12.95 -14.13 -6.99
N PRO A 149 -13.26 -13.71 -5.76
CA PRO A 149 -13.65 -12.33 -5.48
C PRO A 149 -12.63 -11.34 -6.02
N ASP A 150 -13.09 -10.36 -6.79
CA ASP A 150 -12.25 -9.33 -7.40
C ASP A 150 -12.31 -8.02 -6.58
N THR A 151 -11.39 -7.09 -6.84
CA THR A 151 -11.35 -5.76 -6.23
C THR A 151 -11.53 -4.66 -7.29
N SER A 152 -11.75 -3.42 -6.84
CA SER A 152 -11.87 -2.29 -7.76
C SER A 152 -10.54 -2.00 -8.47
N GLU A 153 -10.58 -1.38 -9.67
CA GLU A 153 -9.33 -0.97 -10.34
C GLU A 153 -8.51 0.03 -9.53
N LYS A 154 -9.16 0.87 -8.72
CA LYS A 154 -8.51 1.76 -7.76
C LYS A 154 -7.68 0.96 -6.75
N GLN A 155 -8.27 -0.11 -6.20
CA GLN A 155 -7.58 -1.00 -5.27
C GLN A 155 -6.41 -1.71 -5.95
N LYS A 156 -6.62 -2.30 -7.12
CA LYS A 156 -5.56 -3.01 -7.85
C LYS A 156 -4.41 -2.09 -8.22
N ALA A 157 -4.67 -0.82 -8.56
CA ALA A 157 -3.63 0.15 -8.84
C ALA A 157 -2.80 0.47 -7.59
N TRP A 158 -3.47 0.67 -6.46
CA TRP A 158 -2.82 0.83 -5.16
C TRP A 158 -1.92 -0.36 -4.83
N ASP A 159 -2.45 -1.58 -4.88
CA ASP A 159 -1.70 -2.80 -4.54
C ASP A 159 -0.45 -2.98 -5.43
N ARG A 160 -0.59 -2.70 -6.74
CA ARG A 160 0.52 -2.78 -7.70
C ARG A 160 1.62 -1.77 -7.37
N GLU A 161 1.25 -0.52 -7.11
CA GLU A 161 2.21 0.54 -6.83
C GLU A 161 2.85 0.37 -5.44
N GLU A 162 2.07 -0.01 -4.42
CA GLU A 162 2.58 -0.30 -3.08
C GLU A 162 3.58 -1.45 -3.10
N SER A 163 3.26 -2.56 -3.79
CA SER A 163 4.16 -3.70 -3.95
C SER A 163 5.45 -3.29 -4.67
N TYR A 164 5.32 -2.55 -5.78
CA TYR A 164 6.46 -2.08 -6.56
C TYR A 164 7.38 -1.19 -5.71
N TRP A 165 6.85 -0.12 -5.09
CA TRP A 165 7.67 0.84 -4.36
C TRP A 165 8.24 0.27 -3.06
N SER A 166 7.50 -0.60 -2.37
CA SER A 166 8.03 -1.32 -1.20
C SER A 166 9.27 -2.14 -1.58
N LYS A 167 9.23 -2.81 -2.74
CA LYS A 167 10.37 -3.58 -3.25
C LYS A 167 11.55 -2.68 -3.63
N ILE A 168 11.30 -1.56 -4.30
CA ILE A 168 12.34 -0.58 -4.65
C ILE A 168 13.01 -0.01 -3.39
N ILE A 169 12.23 0.32 -2.35
CA ILE A 169 12.77 0.83 -1.07
C ILE A 169 13.57 -0.25 -0.34
N ALA A 170 13.09 -1.50 -0.31
CA ALA A 170 13.85 -2.61 0.25
C ALA A 170 15.20 -2.79 -0.47
N TRP A 171 15.20 -2.69 -1.81
CA TRP A 171 16.44 -2.71 -2.59
C TRP A 171 17.36 -1.53 -2.31
N ARG A 172 16.81 -0.32 -2.09
CA ARG A 172 17.60 0.85 -1.67
C ARG A 172 18.43 0.52 -0.43
N GLY A 173 17.80 -0.04 0.61
CA GLY A 173 18.47 -0.39 1.86
C GLY A 173 19.64 -1.35 1.66
N ILE A 174 19.51 -2.29 0.71
CA ILE A 174 20.57 -3.25 0.36
C ILE A 174 21.65 -2.60 -0.51
N LEU A 175 21.27 -1.84 -1.53
CA LEU A 175 22.17 -1.34 -2.56
C LEU A 175 23.00 -0.15 -2.08
N ILE A 176 22.41 0.79 -1.32
CA ILE A 176 23.15 1.95 -0.81
C ILE A 176 24.33 1.51 0.06
N LYS A 177 24.13 0.52 0.93
CA LYS A 177 25.18 -0.02 1.79
C LYS A 177 26.38 -0.58 1.00
N ASN A 178 26.13 -1.13 -0.18
CA ASN A 178 27.14 -1.89 -0.94
C ASN A 178 27.73 -1.11 -2.13
N LYS A 179 26.96 -0.18 -2.71
CA LYS A 179 27.27 0.50 -3.98
C LYS A 179 27.11 2.01 -3.93
N GLY A 180 26.59 2.56 -2.84
CA GLY A 180 26.32 3.99 -2.70
C GLY A 180 24.97 4.41 -3.28
N GLU A 181 24.56 5.64 -2.93
CA GLU A 181 23.26 6.18 -3.30
C GLU A 181 23.14 6.53 -4.79
N GLU A 182 24.18 7.10 -5.38
CA GLU A 182 24.18 7.47 -6.81
C GLU A 182 23.94 6.26 -7.70
N PHE A 183 24.61 5.14 -7.40
CA PHE A 183 24.40 3.88 -8.12
C PHE A 183 22.94 3.41 -8.07
N PHE A 184 22.32 3.46 -6.89
CA PHE A 184 20.92 3.08 -6.75
C PHE A 184 20.00 4.00 -7.55
N LEU A 185 20.22 5.31 -7.49
CA LEU A 185 19.44 6.30 -8.22
C LEU A 185 19.59 6.15 -9.74
N ASP A 186 20.80 5.83 -10.21
CA ASP A 186 21.07 5.56 -11.63
C ASP A 186 20.35 4.32 -12.15
N LEU A 187 20.18 3.28 -11.33
CA LEU A 187 19.41 2.08 -11.71
C LEU A 187 17.92 2.36 -11.96
N LEU A 188 17.39 3.45 -11.41
CA LEU A 188 15.98 3.83 -11.59
C LEU A 188 15.75 4.69 -12.83
N LYS A 189 16.82 5.15 -13.50
CA LYS A 189 16.73 5.97 -14.71
C LYS A 189 16.31 5.12 -15.90
N ASP A 190 15.14 5.43 -16.46
CA ASP A 190 14.54 4.73 -17.60
C ASP A 190 14.13 5.70 -18.72
N GLY A 191 14.64 6.93 -18.72
CA GLY A 191 14.12 8.05 -19.51
C GLY A 191 14.05 7.79 -21.01
N ASN A 192 15.07 7.17 -21.59
CA ASN A 192 15.04 6.78 -23.01
C ASN A 192 13.94 5.76 -23.30
N GLY A 193 13.74 4.78 -22.41
CA GLY A 193 12.68 3.79 -22.52
C GLY A 193 11.29 4.43 -22.40
N TYR A 194 11.11 5.30 -21.41
CA TYR A 194 9.87 6.06 -21.23
C TYR A 194 9.56 6.95 -22.44
N PHE A 195 10.57 7.63 -23.00
CA PHE A 195 10.38 8.47 -24.18
C PHE A 195 10.00 7.66 -25.43
N VAL A 196 10.62 6.49 -25.65
CA VAL A 196 10.20 5.55 -26.69
C VAL A 196 8.76 5.11 -26.49
N TRP A 197 8.38 4.80 -25.25
CA TRP A 197 7.03 4.38 -24.90
C TRP A 197 6.00 5.47 -25.21
N ALA A 198 6.26 6.71 -24.81
CA ALA A 198 5.40 7.86 -25.07
C ALA A 198 5.17 8.07 -26.57
N LYS A 199 6.25 8.09 -27.37
CA LYS A 199 6.16 8.23 -28.84
C LYS A 199 5.34 7.12 -29.48
N SER A 200 5.51 5.89 -28.99
CA SER A 200 4.83 4.71 -29.55
C SER A 200 3.34 4.68 -29.18
N ARG A 201 2.97 5.21 -28.01
CA ARG A 201 1.58 5.23 -27.51
C ARG A 201 0.80 6.47 -27.97
N ALA A 202 1.49 7.55 -28.31
CA ALA A 202 0.90 8.77 -28.85
C ALA A 202 1.56 9.15 -30.20
N PRO A 203 1.44 8.31 -31.24
CA PRO A 203 2.22 8.43 -32.47
C PRO A 203 1.78 9.57 -33.39
N PHE A 204 0.63 10.20 -33.10
CA PHE A 204 0.03 11.24 -33.94
C PHE A 204 0.50 12.66 -33.58
N LEU A 205 1.55 12.78 -32.75
CA LEU A 205 2.03 14.04 -32.19
C LEU A 205 3.55 14.15 -32.32
N PRO A 206 4.10 15.38 -32.40
CA PRO A 206 5.54 15.57 -32.26
C PRO A 206 6.06 14.94 -30.95
N PRO A 207 7.26 14.33 -30.94
CA PRO A 207 7.76 13.54 -29.81
C PRO A 207 7.69 14.24 -28.45
N GLN A 208 8.05 15.52 -28.40
CA GLN A 208 8.10 16.31 -27.17
C GLN A 208 6.69 16.55 -26.62
N ARG A 209 5.70 16.78 -27.50
CA ARG A 209 4.30 16.94 -27.14
C ARG A 209 3.68 15.60 -26.74
N ALA A 210 4.03 14.52 -27.43
CA ALA A 210 3.65 13.15 -27.10
C ALA A 210 4.11 12.78 -25.68
N PHE A 211 5.32 13.16 -25.29
CA PHE A 211 5.83 12.94 -23.93
C PHE A 211 4.94 13.55 -22.85
N ILE A 212 4.59 14.85 -22.97
CA ILE A 212 3.78 15.55 -21.96
C ILE A 212 2.37 14.95 -21.90
N LEU A 213 1.73 14.72 -23.05
CA LEU A 213 0.37 14.18 -23.09
C LEU A 213 0.31 12.72 -22.64
N PHE A 214 1.34 11.92 -22.94
CA PHE A 214 1.46 10.56 -22.44
C PHE A 214 1.66 10.53 -20.93
N LEU A 215 2.49 11.41 -20.35
CA LEU A 215 2.63 11.57 -18.91
C LEU A 215 1.27 11.86 -18.27
N CYS A 216 0.51 12.81 -18.81
CA CYS A 216 -0.82 13.13 -18.28
C CYS A 216 -1.77 11.94 -18.35
N TRP A 217 -1.80 11.23 -19.48
CA TRP A 217 -2.62 10.03 -19.66
C TRP A 217 -2.19 8.90 -18.73
N GLU A 218 -0.89 8.64 -18.58
CA GLU A 218 -0.34 7.59 -17.72
C GLU A 218 -0.74 7.81 -16.26
N GLN A 219 -0.59 9.05 -15.78
CA GLN A 219 -0.93 9.41 -14.41
C GLN A 219 -2.44 9.39 -14.15
N ALA A 220 -3.27 9.71 -15.16
CA ALA A 220 -4.73 9.70 -15.02
C ALA A 220 -5.37 8.31 -15.16
N HIS A 221 -4.74 7.40 -15.91
CA HIS A 221 -5.37 6.13 -16.33
C HIS A 221 -4.57 4.87 -16.02
N LEU A 222 -3.24 4.92 -16.05
CA LEU A 222 -2.42 3.70 -15.92
C LEU A 222 -1.92 3.48 -14.48
N ARG A 223 -1.38 4.54 -13.86
CA ARG A 223 -0.77 4.48 -12.52
C ARG A 223 -1.77 4.59 -11.38
N GLY A 224 -3.01 4.90 -11.72
CA GLY A 224 -4.13 4.92 -10.81
C GLY A 224 -5.30 5.61 -11.46
N PRO A 225 -6.47 4.96 -11.62
CA PRO A 225 -7.67 5.69 -11.99
C PRO A 225 -8.01 6.66 -10.86
N ASN A 226 -7.73 7.95 -11.09
CA ASN A 226 -8.17 9.13 -10.34
C ASN A 226 -8.69 8.87 -8.91
N PHE A 227 -7.79 8.76 -7.93
CA PHE A 227 -8.15 8.85 -6.50
C PHE A 227 -8.81 10.20 -6.17
N MET A 228 -8.52 11.21 -6.99
CA MET A 228 -9.11 12.55 -7.00
C MET A 228 -9.52 12.87 -8.44
N ALA A 229 -10.68 13.51 -8.63
CA ALA A 229 -11.21 13.85 -9.96
C ALA A 229 -10.24 14.74 -10.79
N ASP A 230 -9.35 15.46 -10.11
CA ASP A 230 -8.32 16.37 -10.63
C ASP A 230 -6.89 15.88 -10.36
N ALA A 231 -6.69 14.56 -10.19
CA ALA A 231 -5.39 13.96 -9.88
C ALA A 231 -4.29 14.33 -10.88
N VAL A 232 -4.64 14.72 -12.11
CA VAL A 232 -3.72 15.28 -13.10
C VAL A 232 -4.40 16.39 -13.89
N ARG A 233 -3.73 17.54 -14.01
CA ARG A 233 -4.21 18.69 -14.78
C ARG A 233 -3.08 19.26 -15.63
N LEU A 234 -3.27 19.27 -16.94
CA LEU A 234 -2.44 20.02 -17.87
C LEU A 234 -2.91 21.48 -17.88
N GLU A 235 -2.11 22.40 -17.34
CA GLU A 235 -2.46 23.82 -17.28
C GLU A 235 -2.09 24.57 -18.56
N SER A 236 -0.94 24.22 -19.15
CA SER A 236 -0.48 24.79 -20.42
C SER A 236 0.41 23.80 -21.17
N LEU A 237 0.36 23.87 -22.50
CA LEU A 237 1.22 23.09 -23.39
C LEU A 237 1.50 23.88 -24.67
N THR A 238 2.75 24.27 -24.83
CA THR A 238 3.31 24.89 -26.04
C THR A 238 4.50 24.06 -26.53
N ASP A 239 5.14 24.49 -27.62
CA ASP A 239 6.33 23.79 -28.14
C ASP A 239 7.58 23.99 -27.25
N ARG A 240 7.56 24.98 -26.36
CA ARG A 240 8.71 25.37 -25.52
C ARG A 240 8.47 25.22 -24.03
N GLU A 241 7.22 25.22 -23.60
CA GLU A 241 6.85 25.20 -22.18
C GLU A 241 5.61 24.35 -21.96
N ALA A 242 5.56 23.66 -20.81
CA ALA A 242 4.36 23.00 -20.33
C ALA A 242 4.29 23.04 -18.81
N VAL A 243 3.07 23.10 -18.27
CA VAL A 243 2.83 23.03 -16.83
C VAL A 243 1.80 21.94 -16.55
N VAL A 244 2.18 20.99 -15.71
CA VAL A 244 1.32 19.88 -15.28
C VAL A 244 1.24 19.86 -13.76
N ARG A 245 0.03 19.84 -13.21
CA ARG A 245 -0.22 19.52 -11.80
C ARG A 245 -0.59 18.06 -11.68
N LEU A 246 -0.07 17.37 -10.67
CA LEU A 246 -0.45 16.00 -10.39
C LEU A 246 -0.38 15.65 -8.90
N HIS A 247 -1.22 14.71 -8.48
CA HIS A 247 -1.21 14.07 -7.17
C HIS A 247 -0.74 12.62 -7.35
N PRO A 248 0.58 12.37 -7.43
CA PRO A 248 1.06 11.04 -7.75
C PRO A 248 0.75 10.06 -6.61
N ILE A 249 0.25 8.87 -6.97
CA ILE A 249 0.02 7.78 -6.01
C ILE A 249 1.27 7.48 -5.18
N TYR A 250 2.45 7.71 -5.75
CA TYR A 250 3.75 7.67 -5.08
C TYR A 250 3.74 8.35 -3.70
N PHE A 251 3.36 9.63 -3.61
CA PHE A 251 3.36 10.33 -2.32
C PHE A 251 2.20 9.94 -1.42
N GLN A 252 1.07 9.51 -2.00
CA GLN A 252 -0.05 8.98 -1.23
C GLN A 252 0.35 7.68 -0.51
N LEU A 253 1.11 6.81 -1.18
CA LEU A 253 1.67 5.59 -0.59
C LEU A 253 2.57 5.92 0.59
N TYR A 254 3.50 6.87 0.44
CA TYR A 254 4.35 7.25 1.57
C TYR A 254 3.56 7.78 2.77
N GLN A 255 2.45 8.49 2.52
CA GLN A 255 1.59 9.00 3.59
C GLN A 255 0.80 7.87 4.29
N ALA A 256 0.23 6.95 3.51
CA ALA A 256 -0.73 5.96 4.01
C ALA A 256 -0.11 4.60 4.38
N ALA A 257 0.97 4.17 3.74
CA ALA A 257 1.62 2.88 3.98
C ALA A 257 2.56 2.95 5.19
N ALA A 258 2.12 2.39 6.31
CA ALA A 258 2.82 2.40 7.59
C ALA A 258 4.27 1.90 7.53
N HIS A 259 4.53 0.87 6.72
CA HIS A 259 5.83 0.22 6.69
C HIS A 259 6.88 0.99 5.89
N LEU A 260 6.51 2.01 5.11
CA LEU A 260 7.47 2.76 4.28
C LEU A 260 8.27 3.78 5.09
N LYS A 261 7.61 4.58 5.94
CA LYS A 261 8.24 5.69 6.69
C LYS A 261 9.46 5.28 7.55
N PRO A 262 9.47 4.09 8.19
CA PRO A 262 10.65 3.64 8.94
C PRO A 262 11.84 3.25 8.05
N GLN A 263 11.62 3.00 6.75
CA GLN A 263 12.64 2.50 5.83
C GLN A 263 13.30 3.61 4.99
N ILE A 264 12.61 4.74 4.80
CA ILE A 264 13.10 5.84 3.97
C ILE A 264 12.55 7.17 4.48
N SER A 265 13.38 8.22 4.48
CA SER A 265 12.94 9.58 4.80
C SER A 265 12.10 10.16 3.65
N LEU A 266 11.27 11.16 3.95
CA LEU A 266 10.50 11.84 2.90
C LEU A 266 11.42 12.54 1.88
N GLU A 267 12.56 13.07 2.35
CA GLU A 267 13.56 13.71 1.51
C GLU A 267 14.16 12.72 0.50
N ASP A 268 14.60 11.55 0.98
CA ASP A 268 15.13 10.49 0.13
C ASP A 268 14.06 9.95 -0.84
N TYR A 269 12.83 9.83 -0.36
CA TYR A 269 11.69 9.39 -1.19
C TYR A 269 11.39 10.41 -2.30
N ARG A 270 11.47 11.72 -2.03
CA ARG A 270 11.39 12.78 -3.05
C ARG A 270 12.57 12.72 -4.03
N LYS A 271 13.78 12.51 -3.55
CA LYS A 271 14.99 12.42 -4.40
C LYS A 271 14.87 11.31 -5.46
N ILE A 272 14.30 10.16 -5.10
CA ILE A 272 13.99 9.08 -6.06
C ILE A 272 13.03 9.56 -7.15
N PHE A 273 11.92 10.19 -6.73
CA PHE A 273 10.89 10.68 -7.63
C PHE A 273 11.44 11.73 -8.62
N GLU A 274 12.20 12.69 -8.11
CA GLU A 274 12.84 13.73 -8.92
C GLU A 274 13.84 13.13 -9.90
N THR A 275 14.68 12.20 -9.45
CA THR A 275 15.68 11.55 -10.31
C THR A 275 15.03 10.90 -11.52
N ILE A 276 13.96 10.13 -11.30
CA ILE A 276 13.24 9.43 -12.37
C ILE A 276 12.61 10.43 -13.33
N TRP A 277 11.86 11.41 -12.83
CA TRP A 277 11.13 12.33 -13.69
C TRP A 277 12.04 13.31 -14.44
N GLN A 278 13.12 13.78 -13.82
CA GLN A 278 14.11 14.63 -14.48
C GLN A 278 14.88 13.87 -15.55
N ASP A 279 15.20 12.59 -15.32
CA ASP A 279 15.82 11.74 -16.35
C ASP A 279 14.87 11.52 -17.55
N ARG A 280 13.61 11.20 -17.28
CA ARG A 280 12.56 11.08 -18.31
C ARG A 280 12.38 12.36 -19.11
N ALA A 281 12.28 13.50 -18.43
CA ALA A 281 12.15 14.81 -19.08
C ALA A 281 13.36 15.11 -19.98
N ARG A 282 14.58 14.91 -19.46
CA ARG A 282 15.82 15.13 -20.20
C ARG A 282 15.90 14.26 -21.45
N ALA A 283 15.54 12.97 -21.35
CA ALA A 283 15.53 12.05 -22.49
C ALA A 283 14.55 12.50 -23.60
N ALA A 284 13.47 13.18 -23.23
CA ALA A 284 12.51 13.79 -24.15
C ALA A 284 12.89 15.21 -24.61
N GLY A 285 14.06 15.73 -24.21
CA GLY A 285 14.54 17.07 -24.57
C GLY A 285 13.89 18.20 -23.77
N TRP A 286 13.31 17.90 -22.61
CA TRP A 286 12.73 18.89 -21.69
C TRP A 286 13.64 19.11 -20.47
N ASN A 287 13.74 20.36 -20.03
CA ASN A 287 14.21 20.70 -18.68
C ASN A 287 13.00 20.67 -17.75
N LEU A 288 13.07 19.92 -16.65
CA LEU A 288 11.97 19.80 -15.69
C LEU A 288 12.37 20.38 -14.32
N LYS A 289 11.57 21.33 -13.84
CA LYS A 289 11.54 21.75 -12.45
C LYS A 289 10.30 21.18 -11.76
N ILE A 290 10.49 20.60 -10.59
CA ILE A 290 9.41 20.03 -9.76
C ILE A 290 9.23 20.92 -8.55
N GLU A 291 8.00 21.41 -8.34
CA GLU A 291 7.60 22.15 -7.15
C GLU A 291 6.58 21.32 -6.37
N TYR A 292 6.60 21.43 -5.04
CA TYR A 292 5.66 20.73 -4.16
C TYR A 292 4.76 21.72 -3.46
N ALA A 293 3.49 21.38 -3.33
CA ALA A 293 2.55 22.08 -2.50
C ALA A 293 1.70 21.07 -1.71
N ASP A 294 1.17 21.51 -0.58
CA ASP A 294 0.09 20.80 0.09
C ASP A 294 -1.23 21.20 -0.56
N ASP A 295 -2.04 20.20 -0.93
CA ASP A 295 -3.40 20.41 -1.36
C ASP A 295 -4.29 19.36 -0.71
N ARG A 296 -5.17 19.82 0.19
CA ARG A 296 -6.08 19.00 1.00
C ARG A 296 -5.35 17.90 1.79
N GLY A 297 -4.14 18.17 2.30
CA GLY A 297 -3.35 17.20 3.07
C GLY A 297 -2.57 16.18 2.22
N TYR A 298 -2.67 16.26 0.89
CA TYR A 298 -1.90 15.44 -0.04
C TYR A 298 -0.78 16.26 -0.68
N THR A 299 0.33 15.58 -0.99
CA THR A 299 1.41 16.22 -1.75
C THR A 299 1.00 16.36 -3.21
N MET A 300 0.81 17.61 -3.66
CA MET A 300 0.67 17.96 -5.06
C MET A 300 2.06 18.29 -5.65
N CYS A 301 2.35 17.78 -6.84
CA CYS A 301 3.52 18.15 -7.63
C CYS A 301 3.12 19.07 -8.78
N ILE A 302 3.90 20.11 -9.00
CA ILE A 302 3.79 21.00 -10.15
C ILE A 302 5.03 20.80 -11.01
N PHE A 303 4.86 20.19 -12.17
CA PHE A 303 5.91 19.98 -13.16
C PHE A 303 5.92 21.16 -14.10
N ARG A 304 7.04 21.88 -14.11
CA ARG A 304 7.31 22.98 -15.03
C ARG A 304 8.37 22.53 -16.03
N PHE A 305 7.94 22.33 -17.25
CA PHE A 305 8.80 21.94 -18.36
C PHE A 305 9.20 23.17 -19.17
N SER A 306 10.47 23.25 -19.54
CA SER A 306 10.97 24.26 -20.48
C SER A 306 11.94 23.64 -21.49
N ARG A 307 12.05 24.25 -22.66
CA ARG A 307 13.07 23.94 -23.66
C ARG A 307 13.85 25.20 -23.96
N ASN A 308 15.17 25.06 -24.07
CA ASN A 308 15.96 26.10 -24.68
C ASN A 308 15.53 26.23 -26.15
N PRO A 309 15.54 27.44 -26.74
CA PRO A 309 15.43 27.56 -28.18
C PRO A 309 16.52 26.69 -28.80
N ASP A 310 16.14 25.85 -29.76
CA ASP A 310 17.12 25.12 -30.57
C ASP A 310 18.08 26.19 -31.16
N PRO A 311 19.41 25.97 -31.09
CA PRO A 311 20.39 26.91 -31.65
C PRO A 311 20.23 27.08 -33.16
#